data_AF-E5Y2U6-F1
#
_entry.id   AF-E5Y2U6-F1
#
_cell.length_a   1.000
_cell.length_b   1.000
_cell.length_c   1.000
_cell.angle_alpha   90.00
_cell.angle_beta   90.00
_cell.angle_gamma   90.00
#
_symmetry.space_group_name_H-M   'P 1'
#
loop_
_entity.id
_entity.type
_entity.pdbx_description
1 polymer ?
#
loop_
_entity_poly.entity_id
_entity_poly.type
_entity_poly.pdbx_seq_one_letter_code
_entity_poly.pdbx_strand_id
1 'polypeptide(L)'
;MNNRFGTTSDMIIQTVQEKEGCACLAIDEKGLYLTSPAYVDRPLADPNRYAGNRKDVAARLNALSLDADSLLEQNRHRIPKITGESKKKVNPLKASKRSMKG
;
A
#
# COMPACT_ATOMS: atom_id res chain seq x y z
N MET A 1 -3.96 -6.19 15.86
CA MET A 1 -4.40 -6.71 14.55
C MET A 1 -3.60 -6.00 13.47
N ASN A 2 -2.75 -6.70 12.71
CA ASN A 2 -2.07 -6.07 11.58
C ASN A 2 -3.06 -5.86 10.46
N ASN A 3 -3.39 -4.61 10.17
CA ASN A 3 -4.21 -4.24 9.04
C ASN A 3 -3.41 -4.46 7.75
N ARG A 4 -3.56 -5.63 7.15
CA ARG A 4 -2.86 -6.01 5.91
C ARG A 4 -3.52 -5.43 4.65
N PHE A 5 -4.79 -5.03 4.75
CA PHE A 5 -5.61 -4.65 3.61
C PHE A 5 -5.84 -3.14 3.53
N GLY A 6 -5.99 -2.46 4.67
CA GLY A 6 -6.16 -1.01 4.71
C GLY A 6 -4.84 -0.24 4.71
N THR A 7 -4.95 1.07 4.51
CA THR A 7 -3.84 1.99 4.73
C THR A 7 -3.65 2.17 6.24
N THR A 8 -2.43 2.08 6.74
CA THR A 8 -2.12 2.33 8.16
C THR A 8 -1.53 3.72 8.33
N SER A 9 -1.64 4.28 9.54
CA SER A 9 -1.05 5.58 9.86
C SER A 9 0.46 5.66 9.57
N ASP A 10 1.22 4.56 9.71
CA ASP A 10 2.65 4.51 9.37
C ASP A 10 2.92 4.84 7.89
N MET A 11 2.00 4.45 7.00
CA MET A 11 2.10 4.68 5.56
C MET A 11 1.82 6.13 5.17
N ILE A 12 1.23 6.93 6.06
CA ILE A 12 0.83 8.31 5.80
C ILE A 12 2.05 9.22 5.90
N ILE A 13 2.31 9.99 4.86
CA ILE A 13 3.36 11.02 4.83
C ILE A 13 2.80 12.32 5.40
N GLN A 14 1.68 12.79 4.86
CA GLN A 14 1.04 14.05 5.25
C GLN A 14 -0.44 14.08 4.86
N THR A 15 -1.20 14.95 5.51
CA THR A 15 -2.54 15.33 5.07
C THR A 15 -2.44 16.45 4.03
N VAL A 16 -3.22 16.36 2.97
CA VAL A 16 -3.32 17.35 1.89
C VAL A 16 -4.76 17.81 1.78
N GLN A 17 -4.95 19.13 1.85
CA GLN A 17 -6.26 19.74 1.72
C GLN A 17 -6.54 20.00 0.25
N GLU A 18 -7.50 19.27 -0.30
CA GLU A 18 -7.97 19.46 -1.67
C GLU A 18 -9.26 20.26 -1.69
N LYS A 19 -9.59 20.81 -2.87
CA LYS A 19 -10.81 21.62 -3.05
C LYS A 19 -12.10 20.88 -2.68
N GLU A 20 -12.10 19.55 -2.76
CA GLU A 20 -13.26 18.69 -2.49
C GLU A 20 -13.20 17.98 -1.13
N GLY A 21 -12.14 18.21 -0.33
CA GLY A 21 -12.03 17.63 1.02
C GLY A 21 -10.60 17.36 1.49
N CYS A 22 -10.48 16.76 2.67
CA CYS A 22 -9.19 16.35 3.23
C CYS A 22 -8.78 14.98 2.68
N ALA A 23 -7.65 14.93 1.97
CA ALA A 23 -7.00 13.70 1.55
C ALA A 23 -5.72 13.47 2.37
N CYS A 24 -5.25 12.23 2.42
CA CYS A 24 -3.99 11.85 3.02
C CYS A 24 -3.08 11.28 1.95
N LEU A 25 -1.86 11.82 1.85
CA LEU A 25 -0.82 11.27 1.02
C LEU A 25 -0.17 10.09 1.73
N ALA A 26 -0.23 8.93 1.09
CA ALA A 26 0.31 7.68 1.58
C ALA A 26 1.31 7.07 0.61
N ILE A 27 2.13 6.15 1.10
CA ILE A 27 3.14 5.43 0.32
C ILE A 27 3.04 3.92 0.51
N ASP A 28 3.20 3.17 -0.58
CA ASP A 28 3.36 1.72 -0.55
C ASP A 28 4.40 1.24 -1.56
N GLU A 29 4.51 -0.08 -1.73
CA GLU A 29 5.45 -0.72 -2.66
C GLU A 29 5.22 -0.33 -4.12
N LYS A 30 4.01 0.10 -4.49
CA LYS A 30 3.69 0.57 -5.85
C LYS A 30 3.95 2.07 -6.02
N GLY A 31 4.23 2.79 -4.94
CA GLY A 31 4.54 4.22 -4.94
C GLY A 31 3.55 5.05 -4.14
N LEU A 32 3.45 6.34 -4.48
CA LEU A 32 2.57 7.28 -3.80
C LEU A 32 1.11 7.11 -4.23
N TYR A 33 0.20 7.35 -3.30
CA TYR A 33 -1.24 7.41 -3.56
C TYR A 33 -1.96 8.32 -2.56
N LEU A 34 -3.14 8.78 -2.95
CA LEU A 34 -3.99 9.61 -2.10
C LEU A 34 -5.14 8.78 -1.56
N THR A 35 -5.36 8.83 -0.25
CA THR A 35 -6.46 8.16 0.42
C THR A 35 -7.30 9.14 1.22
N SER A 36 -8.48 8.71 1.66
CA SER A 36 -9.28 9.47 2.60
C SER A 36 -8.98 9.00 4.03
N PRO A 37 -9.03 9.88 5.05
CA PRO A 37 -8.94 9.48 6.45
C PRO A 37 -9.97 8.42 6.85
N ALA A 38 -11.06 8.27 6.09
CA ALA A 38 -12.04 7.20 6.30
C ALA A 38 -11.47 5.77 6.14
N TYR A 39 -10.36 5.60 5.41
CA TYR A 39 -9.73 4.30 5.16
C TYR A 39 -8.48 4.04 6.01
N VAL A 40 -8.00 5.05 6.75
CA VAL A 40 -6.80 4.94 7.57
C VAL A 40 -7.12 4.17 8.86
N ASP A 41 -6.29 3.17 9.19
CA ASP A 41 -6.40 2.28 10.36
C ASP A 41 -7.72 1.51 10.47
N ARG A 42 -8.51 1.47 9.39
CA ARG A 42 -9.74 0.68 9.33
C ARG A 42 -9.50 -0.65 8.64
N PRO A 43 -10.19 -1.73 9.06
CA PRO A 43 -10.13 -3.04 8.40
C PRO A 43 -10.92 -3.04 7.08
N LEU A 44 -10.69 -2.03 6.24
CA LEU A 44 -11.33 -1.81 4.95
C LEU A 44 -10.25 -1.79 3.88
N ALA A 45 -10.51 -2.42 2.74
CA ALA A 45 -9.61 -2.33 1.60
C ALA A 45 -9.68 -0.90 1.04
N ASP A 46 -8.53 -0.24 0.97
CA ASP A 46 -8.43 1.11 0.42
C ASP A 46 -8.46 1.02 -1.12
N PRO A 47 -9.51 1.51 -1.78
CA PRO A 47 -9.63 1.41 -3.24
C PRO A 47 -8.51 2.16 -3.95
N ASN A 48 -8.00 3.27 -3.40
CA ASN A 48 -6.94 4.06 -4.03
C ASN A 48 -5.57 3.38 -3.89
N ARG A 49 -5.37 2.62 -2.81
CA ARG A 49 -4.20 1.75 -2.65
C ARG A 49 -4.20 0.63 -3.69
N TYR A 50 -5.35 0.00 -3.93
CA TYR A 50 -5.46 -1.11 -4.87
C TYR A 50 -5.76 -0.74 -6.31
N ALA A 51 -6.05 0.54 -6.59
CA ALA A 51 -6.28 1.05 -7.93
C ALA A 51 -5.10 0.71 -8.84
N GLY A 52 -5.38 0.03 -9.96
CA GLY A 52 -4.36 -0.35 -10.93
C GLY A 52 -3.74 0.85 -11.65
N ASN A 53 -4.43 1.98 -11.70
CA ASN A 53 -3.97 3.21 -12.34
C ASN A 53 -4.10 4.40 -11.38
N ARG A 54 -2.98 4.79 -10.75
CA ARG A 54 -2.88 5.95 -9.85
C ARG A 54 -2.57 7.23 -10.63
N LYS A 55 -3.25 7.43 -11.75
CA LYS A 55 -2.90 8.46 -12.76
C LYS A 55 -3.00 9.89 -12.22
N ASP A 56 -3.95 10.14 -11.32
CA ASP A 56 -4.24 11.49 -10.87
C ASP A 56 -3.31 11.96 -9.74
N VAL A 57 -2.53 11.05 -9.15
CA VAL A 57 -1.66 11.37 -8.01
C VAL A 57 -0.54 12.32 -8.44
N ALA A 58 0.09 12.08 -9.58
CA ALA A 58 1.16 12.95 -10.08
C ALA A 58 0.64 14.36 -10.40
N ALA A 59 -0.53 14.47 -11.03
CA ALA A 59 -1.16 15.75 -11.33
C ALA A 59 -1.52 16.52 -10.05
N ARG A 60 -2.05 15.82 -9.04
CA ARG A 60 -2.41 16.40 -7.74
C ARG A 60 -1.18 16.85 -6.94
N LEU A 61 -0.10 16.05 -6.94
CA LEU A 61 1.17 16.45 -6.30
C LEU A 61 1.76 17.69 -6.97
N ASN A 62 1.74 17.75 -8.31
CA ASN A 62 2.20 18.92 -9.05
C ASN A 62 1.35 20.18 -8.73
N ALA A 63 0.02 20.03 -8.65
CA ALA A 63 -0.88 21.12 -8.23
C ALA A 63 -0.61 21.63 -6.80
N LEU A 64 -0.03 20.78 -5.95
CA LEU A 64 0.39 21.10 -4.59
C LEU A 64 1.87 21.54 -4.50
N SER A 65 2.56 21.65 -5.64
CA SER A 65 4.01 21.91 -5.72
C SER A 65 4.85 20.92 -4.93
N LEU A 66 4.40 19.66 -4.84
CA LEU A 66 5.09 18.56 -4.19
C LEU A 66 5.83 17.71 -5.23
N ASP A 67 7.10 17.44 -4.97
CA ASP A 67 7.90 16.55 -5.81
C ASP A 67 7.65 15.09 -5.44
N ALA A 68 7.08 14.33 -6.38
CA ALA A 68 6.71 12.94 -6.18
C ALA A 68 7.93 12.05 -5.95
N ASP A 69 9.02 12.28 -6.69
CA ASP A 69 10.22 11.44 -6.60
C ASP A 69 10.94 11.67 -5.27
N SER A 70 11.16 12.93 -4.88
CA SER A 70 11.75 13.26 -3.58
C SER A 70 10.90 12.73 -2.41
N LEU A 71 9.58 12.88 -2.46
CA LEU A 71 8.70 12.34 -1.42
C LEU A 71 8.76 10.82 -1.32
N LEU A 72 8.85 10.13 -2.46
CA LEU A 72 8.98 8.68 -2.49
C LEU A 72 10.31 8.25 -1.88
N GLU A 73 11.43 8.89 -2.25
CA GLU A 73 12.76 8.57 -1.73
C GLU A 73 12.88 8.82 -0.22
N GLN A 74 12.43 9.98 0.25
CA GLN A 74 12.48 10.36 1.66
C GLN A 74 11.63 9.42 2.54
N ASN A 75 10.52 8.92 2.01
CA ASN A 75 9.55 8.13 2.77
C ASN A 75 9.61 6.62 2.47
N ARG A 76 10.63 6.12 1.77
CA ARG A 76 10.78 4.66 1.50
C ARG A 76 10.77 3.81 2.76
N HIS A 77 11.24 4.36 3.89
CA HIS A 77 11.25 3.68 5.18
C HIS A 77 9.84 3.39 5.74
N ARG A 78 8.81 4.12 5.27
CA ARG A 78 7.41 3.95 5.65
C ARG A 78 6.69 2.87 4.83
N ILE A 79 7.29 2.41 3.73
CA ILE A 79 6.71 1.35 2.93
C ILE A 79 6.63 0.10 3.80
N PRO A 80 5.43 -0.47 4.00
CA PRO A 80 5.26 -1.63 4.85
C PRO A 80 6.01 -2.79 4.22
N LYS A 81 7.17 -3.10 4.79
CA LYS A 81 7.89 -4.32 4.45
C LYS A 81 6.99 -5.46 4.89
N ILE A 82 6.46 -6.21 3.93
CA ILE A 82 5.89 -7.51 4.23
C ILE A 82 7.08 -8.39 4.63
N THR A 83 7.50 -8.29 5.89
CA THR A 83 8.43 -9.24 6.52
C THR A 83 7.65 -10.53 6.79
N GLY A 84 7.08 -11.08 5.74
CA GLY A 84 6.58 -12.43 5.69
C GLY A 84 7.73 -13.30 5.23
N GLU A 85 8.52 -13.79 6.16
CA GLU A 85 9.13 -15.11 6.01
C GLU A 85 7.98 -16.09 5.76
N SER A 86 7.61 -16.24 4.50
CA SER A 86 6.77 -17.32 4.02
C SER A 86 7.62 -18.08 3.04
N LYS A 87 8.74 -18.63 3.54
CA LYS A 87 9.23 -19.90 3.00
C LYS A 87 8.04 -20.85 3.13
N LYS A 88 7.22 -20.95 2.08
CA LYS A 88 6.27 -22.03 1.91
C LYS A 88 7.11 -23.30 1.97
N LYS A 89 7.29 -23.86 3.16
CA LYS A 89 7.66 -25.26 3.32
C LYS A 89 6.47 -26.02 2.76
N VAL A 90 6.52 -26.29 1.47
CA VAL A 90 5.70 -27.34 0.88
C VAL A 90 5.98 -28.59 1.73
N ASN A 91 4.95 -29.10 2.40
CA ASN A 91 5.12 -30.25 3.28
C ASN A 91 5.38 -31.46 2.37
N PRO A 92 6.57 -32.09 2.41
CA PRO A 92 6.97 -33.12 1.43
C PRO A 92 6.02 -34.34 1.43
N LEU A 93 5.29 -34.56 2.53
CA LEU A 93 4.25 -35.58 2.63
C LEU A 93 3.07 -35.37 1.65
N LYS A 94 2.76 -34.11 1.32
CA LYS A 94 1.66 -33.77 0.40
C LYS A 94 2.06 -33.92 -1.09
N ALA A 95 3.35 -33.93 -1.40
CA ALA A 95 3.87 -34.20 -2.74
C ALA A 95 3.99 -35.70 -3.02
N SER A 96 4.40 -36.50 -2.03
CA SER A 96 4.58 -37.95 -2.19
C SER A 96 3.27 -38.71 -2.51
N LYS A 97 2.11 -38.25 -2.00
CA LYS A 97 0.82 -38.91 -2.25
C LYS A 97 0.30 -38.82 -3.69
N ARG A 98 0.84 -37.93 -4.53
CA ARG A 98 0.40 -37.80 -5.94
C ARG A 98 1.15 -38.71 -6.92
N SER A 99 2.27 -39.32 -6.50
CA SER A 99 3.03 -40.26 -7.34
C SER A 99 2.65 -41.73 -7.13
N MET A 100 1.59 -42.00 -6.35
CA MET A 100 1.16 -43.37 -6.00
C MET A 100 -0.24 -43.74 -6.53
N LYS A 101 -0.74 -43.06 -7.56
CA LYS A 101 -1.80 -43.63 -8.41
C LYS A 101 -1.16 -43.97 -9.74
N GLY A 102 -0.84 -45.26 -9.89
CA GLY A 102 -0.52 -45.87 -11.17
C GLY A 102 -1.71 -45.92 -12.11
#